data_AF-A0A9D9ECZ5-F1
#
_entry.id   AF-A0A9D9ECZ5-F1
#
_cell.length_a   1.000
_cell.length_b   1.000
_cell.length_c   1.000
_cell.angle_alpha   90.00
_cell.angle_beta   90.00
_cell.angle_gamma   90.00
#
_symmetry.space_group_name_H-M   'P 1'
#
loop_
_entity.id
_entity.type
_entity.pdbx_description
1 polymer ?
#
loop_
_entity_poly.entity_id
_entity_poly.type
_entity_poly.pdbx_seq_one_letter_code
_entity_poly.pdbx_strand_id
1 'polypeptide(L)'
;MKRLIFTLLLAAILWTVMFSPLTAPHVNFWWMMTVSAIVLGGLSTWFNPGWRHLVKWSVPNVLFGILIAAVLWGIFWTGDKVSSWLFDFARPQVNA
;
A
#
# COMPACT_ATOMS: atom_id res chain seq x y z
N MET A 1 6.52 -11.68 -20.26
CA MET A 1 6.77 -10.30 -20.74
C MET A 1 5.49 -9.46 -20.85
N LYS A 2 4.54 -9.77 -21.76
CA LYS A 2 3.33 -8.95 -21.97
C LYS A 2 2.49 -8.68 -20.70
N ARG A 3 2.25 -9.73 -19.88
CA ARG A 3 1.52 -9.61 -18.60
C ARG A 3 2.24 -8.72 -17.58
N LEU A 4 3.58 -8.81 -17.53
CA LEU A 4 4.42 -8.01 -16.62
C LEU A 4 4.38 -6.53 -17.03
N ILE A 5 4.55 -6.23 -18.31
CA ILE A 5 4.47 -4.87 -18.84
C ILE A 5 3.09 -4.27 -18.55
N PHE A 6 2.02 -5.04 -18.77
CA PHE A 6 0.66 -4.62 -18.44
C PHE A 6 0.51 -4.28 -16.96
N THR A 7 0.95 -5.14 -16.04
CA THR A 7 0.85 -4.87 -14.59
C THR A 7 1.71 -3.69 -14.15
N LEU A 8 2.87 -3.47 -14.78
CA LEU A 8 3.73 -2.33 -14.50
C LEU A 8 3.09 -1.02 -14.95
N LEU A 9 2.49 -1.00 -16.14
CA LEU A 9 1.73 0.16 -16.63
C LEU A 9 0.51 0.45 -15.75
N LEU A 10 -0.21 -0.59 -15.35
CA LEU A 10 -1.35 -0.46 -14.44
C LEU A 10 -0.92 0.09 -13.08
N ALA A 11 0.15 -0.44 -12.50
CA ALA A 11 0.71 0.08 -11.24
C ALA A 11 1.14 1.55 -11.37
N ALA A 12 1.78 1.92 -12.48
CA ALA A 12 2.16 3.31 -12.74
C ALA A 12 0.94 4.23 -12.79
N ILE A 13 -0.16 3.83 -13.45
CA ILE A 13 -1.40 4.60 -13.49
C ILE A 13 -2.00 4.73 -12.08
N LEU A 14 -2.18 3.61 -11.37
CA LEU A 14 -2.77 3.58 -10.03
C LEU A 14 -1.99 4.46 -9.05
N TRP A 15 -0.66 4.36 -9.06
CA TRP A 15 0.21 5.20 -8.22
C TRP A 15 0.23 6.65 -8.66
N THR A 16 0.15 6.94 -9.96
CA THR A 16 0.02 8.32 -10.44
C THR A 16 -1.26 8.94 -9.89
N VAL A 17 -2.40 8.24 -9.95
CA VAL A 17 -3.65 8.75 -9.37
C VAL A 17 -3.56 8.87 -7.84
N MET A 18 -2.83 7.98 -7.17
CA MET A 18 -2.69 8.01 -5.72
C MET A 18 -1.77 9.12 -5.20
N PHE A 19 -0.70 9.47 -5.93
CA PHE A 19 0.33 10.40 -5.48
C PHE A 19 0.39 11.73 -6.25
N SER A 20 -0.31 11.84 -7.39
CA SER A 20 -0.29 13.09 -8.16
C SER A 20 -1.01 14.21 -7.40
N PRO A 21 -0.43 15.42 -7.34
CA PRO A 21 -1.08 16.60 -6.77
C PRO A 21 -2.44 16.93 -7.40
N LEU A 22 -2.66 16.51 -8.66
CA LEU A 22 -3.91 16.78 -9.40
C LEU A 22 -5.09 15.95 -8.87
N THR A 23 -4.81 14.75 -8.37
CA THR A 23 -5.83 13.79 -7.92
C THR A 23 -5.89 13.69 -6.41
N ALA A 24 -4.79 14.00 -5.70
CA ALA A 24 -4.71 14.02 -4.24
C ALA A 24 -5.89 14.71 -3.51
N PRO A 25 -6.41 15.88 -3.95
CA PRO A 25 -7.54 16.52 -3.26
C PRO A 25 -8.91 15.87 -3.57
N HIS A 26 -9.00 15.03 -4.61
CA HIS A 26 -10.27 14.46 -5.09
C HIS A 26 -10.51 13.02 -4.60
N VAL A 27 -9.46 12.32 -4.16
CA VAL A 27 -9.55 10.92 -3.75
C VAL A 27 -8.87 10.68 -2.41
N ASN A 28 -9.52 9.91 -1.55
CA ASN A 28 -8.94 9.55 -0.27
C ASN A 28 -7.78 8.57 -0.47
N PHE A 29 -6.62 8.93 0.09
CA PHE A 29 -5.39 8.15 -0.02
C PHE A 29 -5.54 6.69 0.43
N TRP A 30 -6.23 6.44 1.55
CA TRP A 30 -6.41 5.10 2.10
C TRP A 30 -7.26 4.21 1.20
N TRP A 31 -8.32 4.79 0.61
CA TRP A 31 -9.16 4.07 -0.36
C TRP A 31 -8.37 3.73 -1.62
N MET A 32 -7.59 4.68 -2.15
CA MET A 32 -6.75 4.45 -3.32
C MET A 32 -5.68 3.39 -3.09
N MET A 33 -5.02 3.41 -1.93
CA MET A 33 -4.02 2.41 -1.56
C MET A 33 -4.65 1.02 -1.44
N THR A 34 -5.81 0.92 -0.80
CA THR A 34 -6.53 -0.35 -0.62
C THR A 34 -6.98 -0.93 -1.96
N VAL A 35 -7.61 -0.11 -2.82
CA VAL A 35 -8.03 -0.52 -4.16
C VAL A 35 -6.83 -0.94 -5.00
N SER A 36 -5.74 -0.19 -4.97
CA SER A 36 -4.52 -0.54 -5.71
C SER A 36 -3.94 -1.89 -5.26
N ALA A 37 -3.90 -2.14 -3.94
CA ALA A 37 -3.42 -3.40 -3.38
C ALA A 37 -4.32 -4.59 -3.79
N ILE A 38 -5.65 -4.41 -3.73
CA ILE A 38 -6.61 -5.43 -4.14
C ILE A 38 -6.49 -5.74 -5.64
N VAL A 39 -6.40 -4.71 -6.49
CA VAL A 39 -6.32 -4.88 -7.96
C VAL A 39 -5.02 -5.59 -8.33
N LEU A 40 -3.87 -5.10 -7.85
CA LEU A 40 -2.57 -5.69 -8.19
C LEU A 40 -2.39 -7.08 -7.55
N GLY A 41 -2.80 -7.25 -6.29
CA GLY A 41 -2.77 -8.54 -5.60
C GLY A 41 -3.71 -9.58 -6.22
N GLY A 42 -4.90 -9.14 -6.65
CA GLY A 42 -5.87 -9.96 -7.38
C GLY A 42 -5.34 -10.40 -8.74
N LEU A 43 -4.76 -9.48 -9.52
CA LEU A 43 -4.11 -9.79 -10.79
C LEU A 43 -2.92 -10.73 -10.63
N SER A 44 -2.09 -10.51 -9.60
CA SER A 44 -0.98 -11.42 -9.26
C SER A 44 -1.50 -12.84 -9.00
N THR A 45 -2.58 -12.96 -8.22
CA THR A 45 -3.23 -14.23 -7.90
C THR A 45 -3.82 -14.90 -9.14
N TRP A 46 -4.40 -14.13 -10.06
CA TRP A 46 -4.97 -14.68 -11.30
C TRP A 46 -3.88 -15.12 -12.28
N PHE A 47 -2.82 -14.32 -12.44
CA PHE A 47 -1.75 -14.63 -13.39
C PHE A 47 -0.86 -15.78 -12.93
N ASN A 48 -0.76 -16.02 -11.62
CA ASN A 48 -0.06 -17.16 -11.06
C ASN A 48 -0.80 -17.73 -9.84
N PRO A 49 -1.79 -18.62 -10.04
CA PRO A 49 -2.56 -19.19 -8.94
C PRO A 49 -1.77 -20.21 -8.10
N GLY A 50 -0.52 -20.50 -8.47
CA GLY A 50 0.33 -21.49 -7.82
C GLY A 50 0.65 -21.17 -6.36
N TRP A 51 0.51 -19.94 -5.88
CA TRP A 51 0.85 -19.64 -4.47
C TRP A 51 -0.10 -20.32 -3.46
N ARG A 52 -1.33 -20.69 -3.86
CA ARG A 52 -2.36 -21.21 -2.94
C ARG A 52 -1.93 -22.47 -2.19
N HIS A 53 -1.14 -23.35 -2.81
CA HIS A 53 -0.66 -24.57 -2.17
C HIS A 53 0.54 -24.32 -1.24
N LEU A 54 1.19 -23.16 -1.34
CA LEU A 54 2.32 -22.77 -0.48
C LEU A 54 1.84 -22.11 0.82
N VAL A 55 0.59 -21.68 0.88
CA VAL A 55 0.03 -21.03 2.09
C VAL A 55 -0.31 -22.07 3.13
N LYS A 56 0.51 -22.10 4.19
CA LYS A 56 0.21 -22.86 5.40
C LYS A 56 -0.66 -21.99 6.30
N TRP A 57 -1.97 -22.24 6.26
CA TRP A 57 -2.93 -21.63 7.17
C TRP A 57 -2.73 -22.21 8.57
N SER A 58 -2.01 -21.48 9.41
CA SER A 58 -1.82 -21.82 10.83
C SER A 58 -2.10 -20.59 11.68
N VAL A 59 -2.71 -20.78 12.84
CA VAL A 59 -2.97 -19.69 13.79
C VAL A 59 -1.69 -18.93 14.17
N PRO A 60 -0.54 -19.59 14.41
CA PRO A 60 0.72 -18.88 14.63
C PRO A 60 1.11 -17.96 13.47
N ASN A 61 0.97 -18.41 12.22
CA ASN A 61 1.32 -17.60 11.05
C ASN A 61 0.43 -16.35 10.94
N VAL A 62 -0.85 -16.47 11.27
CA VAL A 62 -1.78 -15.33 11.31
C VAL A 62 -1.37 -14.33 12.40
N LEU A 63 -1.05 -14.81 13.60
CA LEU A 63 -0.58 -13.96 14.70
C LEU A 63 0.74 -13.26 14.35
N PHE A 64 1.69 -13.94 13.71
CA PHE A 64 2.92 -13.34 13.21
C PHE A 64 2.64 -12.27 12.16
N GLY A 65 1.70 -12.51 11.24
CA GLY A 65 1.28 -11.51 10.26
C GLY A 65 0.72 -10.25 10.91
N ILE A 66 -0.16 -10.40 11.92
CA ILE A 66 -0.70 -9.28 12.69
C ILE A 66 0.42 -8.53 13.44
N LEU A 67 1.35 -9.26 14.07
CA LEU A 67 2.49 -8.68 14.77
C LEU A 67 3.37 -7.85 13.83
N ILE A 68 3.69 -8.37 12.65
CA ILE A 68 4.48 -7.64 11.64
C ILE A 68 3.74 -6.39 11.16
N ALA A 69 2.42 -6.50 10.94
CA ALA A 69 1.61 -5.35 10.55
C ALA A 69 1.61 -4.25 11.63
N ALA A 70 1.51 -4.63 12.91
CA ALA A 70 1.59 -3.69 14.03
C ALA A 70 2.98 -3.04 14.13
N VAL A 71 4.05 -3.81 13.95
CA VAL A 71 5.43 -3.29 13.93
C VAL A 71 5.63 -2.28 12.79
N LEU A 72 5.20 -2.62 11.57
CA LEU A 72 5.28 -1.72 10.41
C LEU A 72 4.48 -0.43 10.64
N TRP A 73 3.28 -0.54 11.19
CA TRP A 73 2.48 0.63 11.57
C TRP A 73 3.22 1.52 12.58
N GLY A 74 3.86 0.93 13.59
CA GLY A 74 4.67 1.66 14.57
C GLY A 74 5.84 2.42 13.93
N ILE A 75 6.50 1.82 12.93
CA ILE A 75 7.57 2.47 12.16
C ILE A 75 7.01 3.68 11.40
N PHE A 76 5.90 3.52 10.67
CA PHE A 76 5.27 4.62 9.93
C PHE A 76 4.79 5.74 10.86
N TRP A 77 4.20 5.40 11.99
CA TRP A 77 3.76 6.37 13.00
C TRP A 77 4.94 7.14 13.59
N THR A 78 6.05 6.46 13.88
CA THR A 78 7.26 7.12 14.37
C THR A 78 7.81 8.06 13.30
N GLY A 79 7.81 7.63 12.04
CA GLY A 79 8.19 8.46 10.89
C GLY A 79 7.36 9.73 10.78
N ASP A 80 6.03 9.65 10.95
CA ASP A 80 5.12 10.80 10.98
C ASP A 80 5.47 11.81 12.10
N LYS A 81 5.81 11.32 13.29
CA LYS A 81 6.22 12.20 14.41
C LYS A 81 7.56 12.86 14.15
N VAL A 82 8.56 12.09 13.72
CA VAL A 82 9.90 12.60 13.44
C VAL A 82 9.86 13.60 12.27
N SER A 83 9.12 13.31 11.20
CA SER A 83 8.96 14.25 10.09
C SER A 83 8.28 15.53 10.52
N SER A 84 7.26 15.45 11.38
CA SER A 84 6.57 16.62 11.96
C SER A 84 7.45 17.45 12.90
N TRP A 85 8.52 16.87 13.47
CA TRP A 85 9.49 17.61 14.29
C TRP A 85 10.61 18.23 13.44
N LEU A 86 11.01 17.55 12.37
CA LEU A 86 12.06 18.00 11.47
C LEU A 86 11.57 19.05 10.46
N PHE A 87 10.28 19.02 10.11
CA PHE A 87 9.66 19.85 9.09
C PHE A 87 8.40 20.54 9.62
N ASP A 88 8.56 21.78 10.10
CA ASP A 88 7.45 22.61 10.63
C ASP A 88 6.34 22.90 9.59
N PHE A 89 6.62 22.75 8.29
CA PHE A 89 5.63 22.92 7.21
C PHE A 89 4.71 21.70 7.01
N ALA A 90 4.95 20.57 7.68
CA ALA A 90 4.19 19.33 7.45
C ALA A 90 2.78 19.37 8.05
N ARG A 91 2.58 20.02 9.20
CA ARG A 91 1.27 20.05 9.86
C ARG A 91 0.19 20.86 9.12
N PRO A 92 0.49 22.01 8.48
CA PRO A 92 -0.50 22.75 7.70
C PRO A 92 -0.98 22.03 6.44
N GLN A 93 -0.16 21.17 5.82
CA GLN A 93 -0.53 20.46 4.57
C GLN A 93 -1.29 19.15 4.80
N VAL A 94 -1.19 18.57 6.00
CA VAL A 94 -1.89 17.32 6.38
C VAL A 94 -3.27 17.58 6.99
N ASN A 95 -3.50 18.77 7.56
CA ASN A 95 -4.77 19.16 8.19
C ASN A 95 -5.62 20.13 7.35
N ALA A 96 -5.23 20.41 6.10
CA ALA A 96 -5.99 21.23 5.16
C ALA A 96 -6.94 20.38 4.32
#